data_AF-A0AAQ0Q7H6-F1
#
_entry.id   AF-A0AAQ0Q7H6-F1
#
_cell.length_a   1.000
_cell.length_b   1.000
_cell.length_c   1.000
_cell.angle_alpha   90.00
_cell.angle_beta   90.00
_cell.angle_gamma   90.00
#
_symmetry.space_group_name_H-M   'P 1'
#
loop_
_entity.id
_entity.type
_entity.pdbx_description
1 polymer ?
#
loop_
_entity_poly.entity_id
_entity_poly.type
_entity_poly.pdbx_seq_one_letter_code
_entity_poly.pdbx_strand_id
1 'polypeptide(L)'
;MLVKTTSGDVLTLTEYSNRTLSDNIGDVKNVSGIIVKTFTIHAAYALTPEQIQQLLSGISKIRIELNGDTNYEKEWKKDKISGFLTKEYNILTEAVQTDKKGSFTDDF
;
A
#
# COMPACT_ATOMS: atom_id res chain seq x y z
N MET A 1 2.25 -0.18 -8.92
CA MET A 1 1.68 -1.42 -8.34
C MET A 1 0.32 -1.66 -8.94
N LEU A 2 -0.04 -2.91 -9.18
CA LEU A 2 -1.38 -3.29 -9.64
C LEU A 2 -2.11 -4.01 -8.52
N VAL A 3 -3.37 -3.67 -8.32
CA VAL A 3 -4.24 -4.30 -7.31
C VAL A 3 -5.51 -4.77 -7.99
N LYS A 4 -5.84 -6.06 -7.84
CA LYS A 4 -7.09 -6.63 -8.31
C LYS A 4 -8.07 -6.73 -7.16
N THR A 5 -9.27 -6.21 -7.34
CA THR A 5 -10.34 -6.32 -6.35
C THR A 5 -10.97 -7.72 -6.37
N THR A 6 -11.83 -8.02 -5.40
CA THR A 6 -12.66 -9.23 -5.40
C THR A 6 -13.71 -9.23 -6.51
N SER A 7 -14.19 -8.05 -6.94
CA SER A 7 -15.07 -7.88 -8.11
C SER A 7 -14.38 -8.13 -9.45
N GLY A 8 -13.04 -8.14 -9.46
CA GLY A 8 -12.22 -8.41 -10.65
C GLY A 8 -11.65 -7.15 -11.31
N ASP A 9 -11.99 -5.97 -10.81
CA ASP A 9 -11.45 -4.69 -11.26
C ASP A 9 -9.95 -4.60 -10.96
N VAL A 10 -9.20 -3.92 -11.84
CA VAL A 10 -7.76 -3.73 -11.68
C VAL A 10 -7.44 -2.25 -11.53
N LEU A 11 -6.85 -1.90 -10.40
CA LEU A 11 -6.37 -0.57 -10.10
C LEU A 11 -4.85 -0.51 -10.33
N THR A 12 -4.41 0.54 -11.02
CA THR A 12 -3.00 0.90 -11.12
C THR A 12 -2.69 1.99 -10.10
N LEU A 13 -1.83 1.68 -9.15
CA LEU A 13 -1.35 2.60 -8.12
C LEU A 13 0.03 3.13 -8.51
N THR A 14 0.12 4.46 -8.58
CA THR A 14 1.36 5.19 -8.88
C THR A 14 2.11 5.49 -7.58
N GLU A 15 3.42 5.26 -7.59
CA GLU A 15 4.27 5.54 -6.43
C GLU A 15 4.26 7.04 -6.12
N TYR A 16 4.03 7.39 -4.85
CA TYR A 16 3.93 8.77 -4.39
C TYR A 16 5.27 9.51 -4.40
N SER A 17 6.38 8.77 -4.39
CA SER A 17 7.73 9.33 -4.43
C SER A 17 8.59 8.62 -5.45
N ASN A 18 9.32 9.37 -6.30
CA ASN A 18 10.45 8.86 -7.09
C ASN A 18 11.65 8.42 -6.22
N ARG A 19 11.45 8.26 -4.91
CA ARG A 19 12.42 7.74 -3.97
C ARG A 19 11.98 6.34 -3.57
N THR A 20 12.25 5.38 -4.44
CA THR A 20 12.38 4.00 -3.98
C THR A 20 13.53 4.01 -2.97
N LEU A 21 13.22 4.13 -1.69
CA LEU A 21 14.18 3.97 -0.60
C LEU A 21 14.48 2.47 -0.53
N SER A 22 15.33 2.02 -1.45
CA SER A 22 16.04 0.76 -1.34
C SER A 22 16.97 0.89 -0.14
N ASP A 23 16.57 0.37 1.01
CA ASP A 23 17.53 0.16 2.09
C ASP A 23 18.51 -0.93 1.63
N ASN A 24 19.79 -0.55 1.53
CA ASN A 24 20.87 -1.45 1.15
C ASN A 24 21.37 -2.30 2.33
N ILE A 25 20.80 -2.16 3.53
CA ILE A 25 21.18 -2.97 4.68
C ILE A 25 20.44 -4.31 4.62
N GLY A 26 20.99 -5.21 3.82
CA GLY A 26 20.55 -6.59 3.77
C GLY A 26 21.36 -7.48 4.70
N ASP A 27 20.69 -8.26 5.55
CA ASP A 27 21.33 -9.37 6.25
C ASP A 27 21.89 -10.37 5.22
N VAL A 28 23.19 -10.62 5.30
CA VAL A 28 23.85 -11.68 4.53
C VAL A 28 23.88 -12.92 5.40
N LYS A 29 23.17 -13.97 4.98
CA LYS A 29 23.14 -15.26 5.69
C LYS A 29 23.82 -16.32 4.83
N ASN A 30 24.71 -17.10 5.44
CA ASN A 30 25.26 -18.30 4.83
C ASN A 30 24.48 -19.51 5.36
N VAL A 31 23.78 -20.21 4.48
CA VAL A 31 23.05 -21.45 4.81
C VAL A 31 23.63 -22.56 3.94
N SER A 32 24.40 -23.48 4.55
CA SER A 32 25.02 -24.62 3.87
C SER A 32 25.84 -24.24 2.62
N GLY A 33 26.55 -23.10 2.64
CA GLY A 33 27.36 -22.63 1.52
C GLY A 33 26.63 -21.72 0.52
N ILE A 34 25.32 -21.52 0.67
CA ILE A 34 24.53 -20.58 -0.14
C ILE A 34 24.51 -19.23 0.55
N ILE A 35 24.94 -18.18 -0.16
CA ILE A 35 24.85 -16.79 0.29
C ILE A 35 23.46 -16.25 -0.05
N VAL A 36 22.66 -15.98 0.97
CA VAL A 36 21.35 -15.35 0.85
C VAL A 36 21.48 -13.88 1.26
N LYS A 37 21.09 -12.97 0.36
CA LYS A 37 20.97 -11.54 0.64
C LYS A 37 19.49 -11.18 0.71
N THR A 38 19.03 -10.69 1.85
CA THR A 38 17.65 -10.18 2.00
C THR A 38 17.65 -8.66 1.85
N PHE A 39 16.68 -8.10 1.14
CA PHE A 39 16.48 -6.65 1.03
C PHE A 39 15.04 -6.31 1.37
N THR A 40 14.83 -5.14 1.97
CA THR A 40 13.49 -4.62 2.30
C THR A 40 13.18 -3.46 1.37
N ILE A 41 12.03 -3.50 0.71
CA ILE A 41 11.56 -2.44 -0.19
C ILE A 41 10.42 -1.70 0.50
N HIS A 42 10.59 -0.40 0.71
CA HIS A 42 9.54 0.49 1.20
C HIS A 42 8.99 1.29 0.01
N ALA A 43 7.82 0.89 -0.50
CA ALA A 43 7.11 1.61 -1.56
C ALA A 43 5.87 2.30 -0.98
N ALA A 44 5.77 3.61 -1.20
CA ALA A 44 4.59 4.40 -0.81
C ALA A 44 3.77 4.72 -2.05
N TYR A 45 2.49 4.33 -2.07
CA TYR A 45 1.57 4.61 -3.17
C TYR A 45 0.54 5.64 -2.75
N ALA A 46 0.33 6.66 -3.59
CA ALA A 46 -0.71 7.65 -3.36
C ALA A 46 -2.06 7.03 -3.75
N LEU A 47 -3.08 7.22 -2.90
CA LEU A 47 -4.43 6.75 -3.17
C LEU A 47 -5.38 7.95 -3.20
N THR A 48 -6.19 8.06 -4.26
CA THR A 48 -7.33 8.99 -4.26
C THR A 48 -8.47 8.43 -3.41
N PRO A 49 -9.41 9.27 -2.93
CA PRO A 49 -10.59 8.79 -2.21
C PRO A 49 -11.36 7.70 -2.97
N GLU A 50 -11.52 7.86 -4.29
CA GLU A 50 -12.23 6.91 -5.14
C GLU A 50 -11.50 5.56 -5.21
N GLN A 51 -10.16 5.59 -5.32
CA GLN A 51 -9.34 4.38 -5.31
C GLN A 51 -9.43 3.67 -3.96
N ILE A 52 -9.44 4.41 -2.85
CA ILE A 52 -9.63 3.81 -1.51
C ILE A 52 -10.98 3.10 -1.47
N GLN A 53 -12.07 3.76 -1.86
CA GLN A 53 -13.41 3.16 -1.86
C GLN A 53 -13.47 1.87 -2.68
N GLN A 54 -12.83 1.84 -3.85
CA GLN A 54 -12.71 0.63 -4.65
C GLN A 54 -11.96 -0.49 -3.92
N LEU A 55 -10.86 -0.16 -3.22
CA LEU A 55 -10.09 -1.14 -2.45
C LEU A 55 -10.84 -1.65 -1.20
N LEU A 56 -11.76 -0.85 -0.63
CA LEU A 56 -12.59 -1.28 0.49
C LEU A 56 -13.59 -2.38 0.10
N SER A 57 -13.96 -2.48 -1.19
CA SER A 57 -14.84 -3.55 -1.69
C SER A 57 -14.19 -4.94 -1.65
N GLY A 58 -12.87 -4.96 -1.57
CA GLY A 58 -12.08 -6.13 -1.26
C GLY A 58 -10.93 -6.35 -2.22
N ILE A 59 -9.85 -6.98 -1.73
CA ILE A 59 -8.61 -7.21 -2.47
C ILE A 59 -8.36 -8.70 -2.64
N SER A 60 -8.19 -9.13 -3.90
CA SER A 60 -7.92 -10.54 -4.25
C SER A 60 -6.46 -10.79 -4.62
N LYS A 61 -5.79 -9.81 -5.25
CA LYS A 61 -4.42 -9.96 -5.75
C LYS A 61 -3.68 -8.63 -5.80
N ILE A 62 -2.37 -8.67 -5.55
CA ILE A 62 -1.45 -7.58 -5.89
C ILE A 62 -0.38 -8.06 -6.86
N ARG A 63 0.13 -7.14 -7.67
CA ARG A 63 1.35 -7.30 -8.46
C ARG A 63 2.26 -6.08 -8.26
N ILE A 64 3.52 -6.35 -7.96
CA ILE A 64 4.59 -5.36 -7.96
C ILE A 64 5.45 -5.66 -9.18
N GLU A 65 5.52 -4.68 -10.06
CA GLU A 65 6.36 -4.73 -11.26
C GLU A 65 7.77 -4.33 -10.83
N LEU A 66 8.71 -5.26 -11.01
CA LEU A 66 10.13 -5.05 -10.70
C LEU A 66 10.87 -4.80 -12.01
N ASN A 67 11.95 -4.02 -11.97
CA ASN A 67 12.83 -3.81 -13.13
C ASN A 67 13.61 -5.11 -13.40
N GLY A 68 12.99 -6.06 -14.10
CA GLY A 68 13.55 -7.38 -14.45
C GLY A 68 12.48 -8.33 -14.99
N ASP A 69 12.86 -9.59 -15.26
CA ASP A 69 11.99 -10.57 -15.91
C ASP A 69 10.92 -11.19 -15.00
N THR A 70 10.88 -10.82 -13.71
CA THR A 70 9.98 -11.45 -12.73
C THR A 70 9.21 -10.41 -11.95
N ASN A 71 7.90 -10.43 -12.12
CA ASN A 71 6.98 -9.67 -11.28
C ASN A 71 6.75 -10.41 -9.95
N TYR A 72 6.63 -9.66 -8.86
CA TYR A 72 6.10 -10.22 -7.62
C TYR A 72 4.58 -10.22 -7.67
N GLU A 73 3.96 -11.36 -7.43
CA GLU A 73 2.52 -11.50 -7.35
C GLU A 73 2.10 -12.18 -6.07
N LYS A 74 1.05 -11.67 -5.44
CA LYS A 74 0.44 -12.32 -4.28
C LYS A 74 -1.06 -12.34 -4.46
N GLU A 75 -1.63 -13.55 -4.42
CA GLU A 75 -3.06 -13.79 -4.44
C GLU A 75 -3.50 -14.34 -3.08
N TRP A 76 -4.68 -13.92 -2.62
CA TRP A 76 -5.25 -14.38 -1.36
C TRP A 76 -6.59 -15.08 -1.58
N LYS A 77 -6.78 -16.22 -0.91
CA LYS A 77 -8.06 -16.95 -0.90
C LYS A 77 -9.18 -16.21 -0.15
N LYS A 78 -8.78 -15.36 0.81
CA LYS A 78 -9.66 -14.52 1.61
C LYS A 78 -9.01 -13.15 1.73
N ASP A 79 -9.81 -12.11 1.65
CA ASP A 79 -9.33 -10.76 1.84
C ASP A 79 -8.75 -10.56 3.25
N LYS A 80 -7.58 -9.94 3.31
CA LYS A 80 -6.86 -9.62 4.54
C LYS A 80 -6.49 -8.14 4.64
N ILE A 81 -6.76 -7.35 3.60
CA ILE A 81 -6.22 -6.00 3.46
C ILE A 81 -7.33 -4.95 3.53
N SER A 82 -8.48 -5.18 2.87
CA SER A 82 -9.57 -4.18 2.84
C SER A 82 -10.09 -3.81 4.22
N GLY A 83 -10.20 -4.77 5.13
CA GLY A 83 -10.64 -4.51 6.51
C GLY A 83 -9.66 -3.62 7.29
N PHE A 84 -8.35 -3.80 7.07
CA PHE A 84 -7.34 -2.90 7.62
C PHE A 84 -7.46 -1.50 7.00
N LEU A 85 -7.54 -1.41 5.66
CA LEU A 85 -7.68 -0.13 4.97
C LEU A 85 -8.95 0.63 5.39
N THR A 86 -10.06 -0.07 5.60
CA THR A 86 -11.33 0.51 6.06
C THR A 86 -11.15 1.16 7.42
N LYS A 87 -10.52 0.46 8.35
CA LYS A 87 -10.28 0.95 9.71
C LYS A 87 -9.41 2.21 9.68
N GLU A 88 -8.28 2.17 8.99
CA GLU A 88 -7.36 3.31 8.92
C GLU A 88 -7.98 4.51 8.20
N TYR A 89 -8.71 4.27 7.10
CA TYR A 89 -9.40 5.33 6.37
C TYR A 89 -10.44 6.03 7.25
N ASN A 90 -11.26 5.28 7.99
CA ASN A 90 -12.25 5.85 8.89
C ASN A 90 -11.60 6.75 9.95
N ILE A 91 -10.53 6.28 10.60
CA ILE A 91 -9.78 7.07 11.59
C ILE A 91 -9.29 8.40 10.99
N LEU A 92 -8.70 8.36 9.80
CA LEU A 92 -8.21 9.55 9.11
C LEU A 92 -9.35 10.51 8.75
N THR A 93 -10.48 9.99 8.23
CA THR A 93 -11.63 10.83 7.89
C THR A 93 -12.28 11.47 9.10
N GLU A 94 -12.41 10.75 10.21
CA GLU A 94 -12.93 11.27 11.47
C GLU A 94 -12.02 12.38 12.01
N ALA A 95 -10.70 12.17 12.04
CA ALA A 95 -9.75 13.18 12.48
C ALA A 95 -9.85 14.47 11.65
N VAL A 96 -9.86 14.34 10.31
CA VAL A 96 -9.97 15.50 9.40
C VAL A 96 -11.31 16.22 9.53
N GLN A 97 -12.41 15.49 9.77
CA GLN A 97 -13.72 16.11 9.98
C GLN A 97 -13.81 16.83 11.33
N THR A 98 -13.12 16.33 12.35
CA THR A 98 -13.12 16.92 13.70
C THR A 98 -12.30 18.22 13.73
N ASP A 99 -11.22 18.29 12.95
CA ASP A 99 -10.36 19.47 12.83
C ASP A 99 -11.05 20.67 12.14
N LYS A 100 -12.10 20.43 11.34
CA LYS A 100 -12.91 21.49 10.71
C LYS A 100 -13.77 22.29 11.71
N LYS A 101 -13.85 21.90 12.98
CA LYS A 101 -14.59 22.65 14.01
C LYS A 101 -13.77 23.78 14.66
N GLY A 102 -12.47 23.90 14.36
CA GLY A 102 -11.67 25.07 14.73
C GLY A 102 -11.77 26.16 13.67
N SER A 103 -12.95 26.75 13.48
CA SER A 103 -13.05 27.95 12.64
C SER A 103 -12.32 29.09 13.35
N PHE A 104 -11.22 29.59 12.77
CA PHE A 104 -10.53 30.80 13.22
C PHE A 104 -11.36 32.08 13.08
N THR A 105 -12.65 31.97 12.75
CA THR A 105 -13.56 33.11 12.53
C THR A 105 -14.31 33.56 13.78
N ASP A 106 -14.26 32.80 14.88
CA ASP A 106 -15.05 33.14 16.08
C ASP A 106 -14.30 34.06 17.07
N ASP A 107 -13.03 34.39 16.81
CA ASP A 107 -12.19 35.26 17.68
C ASP A 107 -11.47 36.41 16.92
N PHE A 108 -11.98 36.86 15.76
CA PHE A 108 -11.48 38.07 15.06
C PHE A 108 -12.59 39.04 14.66
#